data_AF-A0A5D0CN66-F1
#
_entry.id   AF-A0A5D0CN66-F1
#
_cell.length_a   1.000
_cell.length_b   1.000
_cell.length_c   1.000
_cell.angle_alpha   90.00
_cell.angle_beta   90.00
_cell.angle_gamma   90.00
#
_symmetry.space_group_name_H-M   'P 1'
#
loop_
_entity.id
_entity.type
_entity.pdbx_description
1 polymer ?
#
loop_
_entity_poly.entity_id
_entity_poly.type
_entity_poly.pdbx_seq_one_letter_code
_entity_poly.pdbx_strand_id
1 'polypeptide(L)'
;MRTSLFSIRQPLEQLKFNGAVYLQTGGQEGRQLTIGYADLEQTRPITESTLFYIASLTKMYTAAMILQLIDRGTIRLEDPLTGWFEARAPYDRVTIEHLLTHSSGIPEYFNPELGNVEAILKGDWEPYFTPGEGWLYTNTNYVLLARILGRTSRLSYEACLRNNIAGPLGLRHTTTRPDPEQIAVGKLYDYRERQFTPVTKDPLFKQIDRLYGHYDGDGGIYATAAEVARFMQGFLRGELVSHELVSRAITASPLSRGHGYGYGFIIQEEAFGHSGGWPGYSAHALCSWSGDDLTVLLTNEEVSPAYELQLLDLLSHSAAVPQEEFERRAAGLPPKHPEVLSVAGAAEEWNDLEGTYRLADEHQTSFTIQIDIESISPTVSFPDQLAAGLLKVEPHVYWIRNTMSYIDVARMIFVDEGIEVPFRKMP
;
A
#
# COMPACT_ATOMS: atom_id res chain seq x y z
N MET A 1 13.63 -17.33 35.17
CA MET A 1 13.29 -18.20 34.03
C MET A 1 13.31 -17.33 32.79
N ARG A 2 14.21 -17.60 31.84
CA ARG A 2 14.20 -16.92 30.54
C ARG A 2 12.90 -17.32 29.83
N THR A 3 12.06 -16.35 29.50
CA THR A 3 10.84 -16.51 28.73
C THR A 3 11.14 -17.40 27.53
N SER A 4 10.45 -18.54 27.40
CA SER A 4 10.55 -19.36 26.20
C SER A 4 10.25 -18.47 25.01
N LEU A 5 11.06 -18.57 23.96
CA LEU A 5 10.86 -17.84 22.70
C LEU A 5 9.38 -17.94 22.32
N PHE A 6 8.72 -16.79 22.30
CA PHE A 6 7.40 -16.63 21.75
C PHE A 6 7.38 -17.28 20.36
N SER A 7 6.61 -18.35 20.19
CA SER A 7 6.66 -19.17 18.98
C SER A 7 5.50 -18.79 18.08
N ILE A 8 5.74 -17.84 17.18
CA ILE A 8 4.75 -17.45 16.15
C ILE A 8 4.74 -18.39 14.95
N ARG A 9 5.76 -19.24 14.79
CA ARG A 9 5.90 -20.11 13.61
C ARG A 9 4.70 -21.06 13.45
N GLN A 10 4.37 -21.83 14.48
CA GLN A 10 3.30 -22.80 14.40
C GLN A 10 1.92 -22.15 14.12
N PRO A 11 1.51 -21.06 14.80
CA PRO A 11 0.30 -20.33 14.44
C PRO A 11 0.28 -19.83 12.99
N LEU A 12 1.38 -19.26 12.51
CA LEU A 12 1.47 -18.80 11.12
C LEU A 12 1.40 -19.95 10.11
N GLU A 13 2.00 -21.10 10.42
CA GLU A 13 1.89 -22.32 9.60
C GLU A 13 0.46 -22.86 9.56
N GLN A 14 -0.27 -22.81 10.69
CA GLN A 14 -1.70 -23.18 10.75
C GLN A 14 -2.58 -22.23 9.93
N LEU A 15 -2.25 -20.93 9.93
CA LEU A 15 -2.87 -19.92 9.09
C LEU A 15 -2.48 -20.04 7.60
N LYS A 16 -1.57 -20.95 7.27
CA LYS A 16 -0.98 -21.08 5.92
C LYS A 16 -0.42 -19.74 5.43
N PHE A 17 0.23 -18.99 6.31
CA PHE A 17 0.93 -17.76 5.96
C PHE A 17 2.00 -18.06 4.90
N ASN A 18 2.16 -17.18 3.92
CA ASN A 18 3.17 -17.29 2.87
C ASN A 18 3.83 -15.92 2.71
N GLY A 19 5.05 -15.77 3.22
CA GLY A 19 5.70 -14.48 3.30
C GLY A 19 6.88 -14.43 4.27
N ALA A 20 7.24 -13.21 4.64
CA ALA A 20 8.26 -12.91 5.63
C ALA A 20 7.68 -11.95 6.68
N VAL A 21 8.02 -12.20 7.95
CA VAL A 21 7.72 -11.30 9.06
C VAL A 21 9.04 -10.94 9.75
N TYR A 22 9.23 -9.66 10.10
CA TYR A 22 10.25 -9.22 11.04
C TYR A 22 9.55 -8.68 12.29
N LEU A 23 9.97 -9.12 13.48
CA LEU A 23 9.48 -8.60 14.75
C LEU A 23 10.63 -8.14 15.62
N GLN A 24 10.54 -6.91 16.10
CA GLN A 24 11.27 -6.39 17.23
C GLN A 24 10.26 -6.09 18.33
N THR A 25 10.56 -6.46 19.58
CA THR A 25 9.66 -6.15 20.69
C THR A 25 10.42 -5.80 21.96
N GLY A 26 9.97 -4.77 22.68
CA GLY A 26 10.57 -4.29 23.91
C GLY A 26 12.05 -3.93 23.76
N GLY A 27 12.44 -3.37 22.61
CA GLY A 27 13.81 -2.98 22.29
C GLY A 27 14.81 -4.15 22.20
N GLN A 28 14.32 -5.39 22.19
CA GLN A 28 15.16 -6.57 22.02
C GLN A 28 15.64 -6.71 20.58
N GLU A 29 16.65 -7.55 20.34
CA GLU A 29 17.11 -7.85 18.99
C GLU A 29 15.98 -8.45 18.16
N GLY A 30 15.63 -7.78 17.06
CA GLY A 30 14.55 -8.22 16.20
C GLY A 30 14.91 -9.47 15.40
N ARG A 31 13.88 -10.23 15.00
CA ARG A 31 14.02 -11.54 14.36
C ARG A 31 13.15 -11.61 13.11
N GLN A 32 13.68 -12.25 12.07
CA GLN A 32 12.93 -12.58 10.88
C GLN A 32 12.41 -14.01 10.93
N LEU A 33 11.21 -14.21 10.40
CA LEU A 33 10.58 -15.50 10.16
C LEU A 33 10.10 -15.54 8.71
N THR A 34 10.44 -16.61 8.00
CA THR A 34 9.93 -16.88 6.64
C THR A 34 9.16 -18.18 6.61
N ILE A 35 8.04 -18.19 5.88
CA ILE A 35 7.16 -19.34 5.69
C ILE A 35 6.67 -19.34 4.24
N GLY A 36 6.60 -20.53 3.63
CA GLY A 36 6.01 -20.71 2.31
C GLY A 36 7.00 -20.56 1.16
N TYR A 37 6.48 -20.20 -0.02
CA TYR A 37 7.18 -20.30 -1.30
C TYR A 37 7.15 -18.99 -2.10
N ALA A 38 8.29 -18.70 -2.72
CA ALA A 38 8.56 -17.55 -3.56
C ALA A 38 7.97 -17.73 -4.98
N ASP A 39 7.53 -18.93 -5.35
CA ASP A 39 6.98 -19.27 -6.66
C ASP A 39 5.59 -19.91 -6.55
N LEU A 40 4.89 -20.02 -7.68
CA LEU A 40 3.54 -20.57 -7.75
C LEU A 40 3.57 -22.11 -7.63
N GLU A 41 4.58 -22.74 -8.22
CA GLU A 41 4.80 -24.19 -8.25
C GLU A 41 5.26 -24.76 -6.90
N GLN A 42 5.55 -23.89 -5.93
CA GLN A 42 6.02 -24.25 -4.59
C GLN A 42 7.34 -25.03 -4.61
N THR A 43 8.27 -24.61 -5.46
CA THR A 43 9.60 -25.24 -5.59
C THR A 43 10.72 -24.41 -4.97
N ARG A 44 10.50 -23.10 -4.77
CA ARG A 44 11.47 -22.16 -4.18
C ARG A 44 10.98 -21.67 -2.81
N PRO A 45 11.49 -22.21 -1.69
CA PRO A 45 11.14 -21.71 -0.37
C PRO A 45 11.51 -20.23 -0.19
N ILE A 46 10.72 -19.49 0.58
CA ILE A 46 11.05 -18.12 0.99
C ILE A 46 12.20 -18.19 2.00
N THR A 47 13.26 -17.43 1.72
CA THR A 47 14.47 -17.32 2.55
C THR A 47 14.63 -15.91 3.10
N GLU A 48 15.58 -15.72 4.01
CA GLU A 48 15.93 -14.38 4.53
C GLU A 48 16.39 -13.40 3.45
N SER A 49 16.90 -13.93 2.32
CA SER A 49 17.37 -13.15 1.17
C SER A 49 16.31 -12.95 0.06
N THR A 50 15.12 -13.53 0.22
CA THR A 50 14.05 -13.41 -0.77
C THR A 50 13.51 -11.98 -0.81
N LEU A 51 13.45 -11.40 -2.00
CA LEU A 51 13.00 -10.04 -2.24
C LEU A 51 11.50 -10.00 -2.45
N PHE A 52 10.81 -9.13 -1.71
CA PHE A 52 9.39 -8.84 -1.92
C PHE A 52 9.26 -7.47 -2.58
N TYR A 53 8.28 -7.33 -3.47
CA TYR A 53 7.86 -6.01 -3.96
C TYR A 53 7.16 -5.27 -2.84
N ILE A 54 7.77 -4.21 -2.31
CA ILE A 54 7.25 -3.54 -1.10
C ILE A 54 6.24 -2.43 -1.41
N ALA A 55 5.94 -2.22 -2.70
CA ALA A 55 4.94 -1.28 -3.17
C ALA A 55 5.08 0.09 -2.45
N SER A 56 4.00 0.62 -1.88
CA SER A 56 3.99 1.96 -1.28
C SER A 56 4.88 2.14 -0.04
N LEU A 57 5.47 1.09 0.54
CA LEU A 57 6.57 1.30 1.50
C LEU A 57 7.73 2.08 0.87
N THR A 58 7.88 2.02 -0.46
CA THR A 58 8.81 2.84 -1.26
C THR A 58 8.73 4.32 -0.93
N LYS A 59 7.55 4.85 -0.59
CA LYS A 59 7.34 6.26 -0.29
C LYS A 59 8.15 6.72 0.92
N MET A 60 8.32 5.88 1.94
CA MET A 60 9.18 6.20 3.08
C MET A 60 10.64 6.42 2.64
N TYR A 61 11.14 5.61 1.71
CA TYR A 61 12.50 5.73 1.17
C TYR A 61 12.65 7.01 0.32
N THR A 62 11.67 7.30 -0.54
CA THR A 62 11.63 8.53 -1.34
C THR A 62 11.59 9.76 -0.45
N ALA A 63 10.73 9.77 0.57
CA ALA A 63 10.64 10.86 1.54
C ALA A 63 11.97 11.06 2.27
N ALA A 64 12.61 9.99 2.76
CA ALA A 64 13.93 10.09 3.39
C ALA A 64 14.98 10.71 2.45
N MET A 65 15.01 10.33 1.16
CA MET A 65 15.94 10.91 0.19
C MET A 65 15.66 12.39 -0.13
N ILE A 66 14.38 12.80 -0.14
CA ILE A 66 14.00 14.20 -0.30
C ILE A 66 14.37 15.01 0.95
N LEU A 67 14.11 14.46 2.13
CA LEU A 67 14.48 15.08 3.40
C LEU A 67 15.99 15.23 3.53
N GLN A 68 16.80 14.33 2.98
CA GLN A 68 18.26 14.52 2.89
C GLN A 68 18.66 15.74 2.06
N LEU A 69 17.95 16.05 0.97
CA LEU A 69 18.21 17.25 0.18
C LEU A 69 17.83 18.51 0.96
N ILE A 70 16.73 18.45 1.73
CA ILE A 70 16.27 19.53 2.61
C ILE A 70 17.24 19.77 3.76
N ASP A 71 17.71 18.71 4.42
CA ASP A 71 18.66 18.76 5.54
C ASP A 71 19.99 19.42 5.13
N ARG A 72 20.40 19.20 3.88
CA ARG A 72 21.60 19.83 3.28
C ARG A 72 21.35 21.26 2.79
N GLY A 73 20.11 21.76 2.85
CA GLY A 73 19.71 23.05 2.31
C GLY A 73 19.74 23.14 0.77
N THR A 74 19.75 21.99 0.07
CA THR A 74 19.76 21.94 -1.41
C THR A 74 18.42 22.37 -1.98
N ILE A 75 17.33 21.99 -1.31
CA ILE A 75 15.94 22.34 -1.62
C ILE A 75 15.21 22.68 -0.33
N ARG A 76 14.04 23.32 -0.43
CA ARG A 76 13.17 23.65 0.70
C ARG A 76 11.78 23.05 0.53
N LEU A 77 11.07 22.85 1.63
CA LEU A 77 9.71 22.33 1.63
C LEU A 77 8.75 23.23 0.83
N GLU A 78 9.00 24.54 0.86
CA GLU A 78 8.19 25.57 0.22
C GLU A 78 8.57 25.81 -1.25
N ASP A 79 9.63 25.15 -1.75
CA ASP A 79 10.03 25.35 -3.14
C ASP A 79 8.91 24.86 -4.09
N PRO A 80 8.49 25.68 -5.07
CA PRO A 80 7.42 25.33 -5.98
C PRO A 80 7.90 24.36 -7.06
N LEU A 81 6.98 23.56 -7.62
CA LEU A 81 7.29 22.64 -8.72
C LEU A 81 7.84 23.32 -9.96
N THR A 82 7.57 24.62 -10.15
CA THR A 82 8.11 25.43 -11.25
C THR A 82 9.64 25.51 -11.25
N GLY A 83 10.30 25.20 -10.14
CA GLY A 83 11.76 25.05 -10.07
C GLY A 83 12.30 23.85 -10.85
N TRP A 84 11.48 22.83 -11.10
CA TRP A 84 11.87 21.60 -11.78
C TRP A 84 11.06 21.29 -13.02
N PHE A 85 9.81 21.74 -13.12
CA PHE A 85 8.86 21.38 -14.18
C PHE A 85 8.21 22.62 -14.80
N GLU A 86 7.70 22.48 -16.03
CA GLU A 86 6.87 23.50 -16.68
C GLU A 86 5.42 23.47 -16.11
N ALA A 87 5.29 23.60 -14.78
CA ALA A 87 4.00 23.61 -14.11
C ALA A 87 3.26 24.93 -14.37
N ARG A 88 1.99 24.86 -14.76
CA ARG A 88 1.09 26.00 -14.96
C ARG A 88 -0.01 25.99 -13.92
N ALA A 89 -0.70 27.12 -13.76
CA ALA A 89 -1.87 27.19 -12.88
C ALA A 89 -2.88 26.07 -13.19
N PRO A 90 -3.44 25.40 -12.17
CA PRO A 90 -3.26 25.66 -10.74
C PRO A 90 -2.04 24.97 -10.08
N TYR A 91 -1.28 24.16 -10.82
CA TYR A 91 -0.16 23.34 -10.32
C TYR A 91 1.14 24.12 -10.07
N ASP A 92 1.26 25.35 -10.56
CA ASP A 92 2.40 26.24 -10.35
C ASP A 92 2.62 26.63 -8.87
N ARG A 93 1.59 26.44 -8.04
CA ARG A 93 1.62 26.68 -6.58
C ARG A 93 1.87 25.42 -5.74
N VAL A 94 1.99 24.25 -6.37
CA VAL A 94 2.31 23.02 -5.64
C VAL A 94 3.76 23.10 -5.14
N THR A 95 3.98 22.75 -3.87
CA THR A 95 5.30 22.76 -3.23
C THR A 95 5.79 21.33 -2.96
N ILE A 96 7.05 21.18 -2.57
CA ILE A 96 7.59 19.88 -2.13
C ILE A 96 6.80 19.31 -0.94
N GLU A 97 6.42 20.17 0.02
CA GLU A 97 5.61 19.74 1.16
C GLU A 97 4.27 19.17 0.72
N HIS A 98 3.58 19.85 -0.22
CA HIS A 98 2.30 19.35 -0.75
C HIS A 98 2.42 17.96 -1.37
N LEU A 99 3.55 17.64 -2.02
CA LEU A 99 3.80 16.31 -2.54
C LEU A 99 4.02 15.29 -1.42
N LEU A 100 4.88 15.60 -0.45
CA LEU A 100 5.20 14.70 0.67
C LEU A 100 3.96 14.32 1.49
N THR A 101 3.01 15.25 1.63
CA THR A 101 1.81 15.10 2.48
C THR A 101 0.55 14.71 1.72
N HIS A 102 0.60 14.49 0.41
CA HIS A 102 -0.57 14.24 -0.44
C HIS A 102 -1.65 15.33 -0.42
N SER A 103 -1.23 16.59 -0.35
CA SER A 103 -2.12 17.76 -0.36
C SER A 103 -1.94 18.62 -1.61
N SER A 104 -1.48 18.04 -2.71
CA SER A 104 -1.21 18.76 -3.97
C SER A 104 -2.46 18.97 -4.84
N GLY A 105 -3.46 18.10 -4.72
CA GLY A 105 -4.63 18.06 -5.61
C GLY A 105 -4.33 17.49 -7.00
N ILE A 106 -3.12 16.97 -7.25
CA ILE A 106 -2.73 16.48 -8.58
C ILE A 106 -3.41 15.13 -8.89
N PRO A 107 -4.03 14.98 -10.07
CA PRO A 107 -4.62 13.72 -10.55
C PRO A 107 -3.69 12.51 -10.50
N GLU A 108 -4.26 11.32 -10.34
CA GLU A 108 -3.53 10.04 -10.32
C GLU A 108 -3.06 9.63 -11.72
N TYR A 109 -1.75 9.42 -11.89
CA TYR A 109 -1.13 9.23 -13.21
C TYR A 109 -1.48 7.90 -13.88
N PHE A 110 -2.08 6.96 -13.14
CA PHE A 110 -2.59 5.70 -13.68
C PHE A 110 -3.80 5.87 -14.60
N ASN A 111 -4.45 7.05 -14.60
CA ASN A 111 -5.46 7.33 -15.59
C ASN A 111 -4.80 7.37 -16.99
N PRO A 112 -5.13 6.42 -17.89
CA PRO A 112 -4.46 6.29 -19.18
C PRO A 112 -4.71 7.49 -20.11
N GLU A 113 -5.71 8.33 -19.82
CA GLU A 113 -6.00 9.56 -20.57
C GLU A 113 -5.01 10.69 -20.25
N LEU A 114 -4.36 10.66 -19.08
CA LEU A 114 -3.45 11.71 -18.62
C LEU A 114 -2.10 11.71 -19.35
N GLY A 115 -1.71 10.59 -19.97
CA GLY A 115 -0.41 10.43 -20.61
C GLY A 115 0.74 10.29 -19.60
N ASN A 116 1.68 11.24 -19.59
CA ASN A 116 2.82 11.23 -18.65
C ASN A 116 2.61 12.20 -17.49
N VAL A 117 3.29 11.96 -16.37
CA VAL A 117 3.10 12.73 -15.13
C VAL A 117 3.36 14.23 -15.31
N GLU A 118 4.33 14.62 -16.15
CA GLU A 118 4.61 16.03 -16.43
C GLU A 118 3.55 16.71 -17.33
N ALA A 119 2.77 15.95 -18.10
CA ALA A 119 1.67 16.49 -18.90
C ALA A 119 0.54 17.00 -18.02
N ILE A 120 0.28 16.33 -16.89
CA ILE A 120 -0.71 16.76 -15.89
C ILE A 120 -0.40 18.19 -15.42
N LEU A 121 0.88 18.50 -15.21
CA LEU A 121 1.32 19.80 -14.70
C LEU A 121 1.10 20.97 -15.67
N LYS A 122 0.73 20.72 -16.93
CA LYS A 122 0.47 21.77 -17.94
C LYS A 122 -0.87 22.48 -17.76
N GLY A 123 -1.74 21.99 -16.87
CA GLY A 123 -3.03 22.61 -16.56
C GLY A 123 -4.17 22.20 -17.50
N ASP A 124 -4.00 21.14 -18.29
CA ASP A 124 -5.06 20.60 -19.14
C ASP A 124 -6.09 19.76 -18.34
N TRP A 125 -5.79 19.47 -17.07
CA TRP A 125 -6.60 18.69 -16.16
C TRP A 125 -6.90 19.48 -14.89
N GLU A 126 -8.15 19.48 -14.46
CA GLU A 126 -8.55 20.09 -13.19
C GLU A 126 -7.95 19.33 -12.01
N PRO A 127 -7.45 20.04 -10.97
CA PRO A 127 -6.99 19.38 -9.77
C PRO A 127 -8.21 18.86 -8.99
N TYR A 128 -8.01 17.83 -8.17
CA TYR A 128 -9.05 17.37 -7.23
C TYR A 128 -9.48 18.46 -6.24
N PHE A 129 -8.53 19.34 -5.89
CA PHE A 129 -8.73 20.51 -5.04
C PHE A 129 -7.54 21.47 -5.21
N THR A 130 -7.69 22.72 -4.79
CA THR A 130 -6.58 23.69 -4.78
C THR A 130 -5.42 23.16 -3.92
N PRO A 131 -4.16 23.28 -4.36
CA PRO A 131 -3.00 22.84 -3.56
C PRO A 131 -3.04 23.37 -2.12
N GLY A 132 -2.98 22.46 -1.15
CA GLY A 132 -3.03 22.74 0.28
C GLY A 132 -4.44 22.84 0.89
N GLU A 133 -5.50 22.88 0.08
CA GLU A 133 -6.88 23.03 0.56
C GLU A 133 -7.58 21.68 0.86
N GLY A 134 -7.05 20.57 0.33
CA GLY A 134 -7.58 19.22 0.56
C GLY A 134 -6.48 18.18 0.76
N TRP A 135 -6.90 16.93 0.89
CA TRP A 135 -6.02 15.78 0.99
C TRP A 135 -6.56 14.63 0.16
N LEU A 136 -5.70 14.03 -0.67
CA LEU A 136 -6.02 12.81 -1.40
C LEU A 136 -4.72 12.10 -1.75
N TYR A 137 -4.62 10.85 -1.32
CA TYR A 137 -3.48 10.00 -1.62
C TYR A 137 -3.38 9.76 -3.13
N THR A 138 -2.30 10.25 -3.74
CA THR A 138 -1.97 10.00 -5.15
C THR A 138 -0.51 9.61 -5.32
N ASN A 139 -0.26 8.58 -6.12
CA ASN A 139 1.07 8.08 -6.42
C ASN A 139 1.85 9.08 -7.27
N THR A 140 1.16 9.86 -8.10
CA THR A 140 1.70 11.01 -8.86
C THR A 140 2.64 11.88 -8.02
N ASN A 141 2.28 12.18 -6.77
CA ASN A 141 3.11 13.03 -5.91
C ASN A 141 4.51 12.46 -5.69
N TYR A 142 4.60 11.16 -5.44
CA TYR A 142 5.87 10.50 -5.16
C TYR A 142 6.68 10.20 -6.43
N VAL A 143 6.01 10.00 -7.57
CA VAL A 143 6.69 9.99 -8.87
C VAL A 143 7.35 11.35 -9.13
N LEU A 144 6.64 12.47 -8.89
CA LEU A 144 7.20 13.81 -9.03
C LEU A 144 8.37 14.06 -8.07
N LEU A 145 8.31 13.59 -6.82
CA LEU A 145 9.43 13.63 -5.88
C LEU A 145 10.64 12.85 -6.42
N ALA A 146 10.46 11.66 -6.98
CA ALA A 146 11.56 10.92 -7.62
C ALA A 146 12.14 11.67 -8.83
N ARG A 147 11.32 12.38 -9.61
CA ARG A 147 11.79 13.25 -10.70
C ARG A 147 12.57 14.46 -10.19
N ILE A 148 12.15 15.09 -9.10
CA ILE A 148 12.89 16.17 -8.42
C ILE A 148 14.24 15.65 -7.93
N LEU A 149 14.27 14.49 -7.29
CA LEU A 149 15.48 13.84 -6.81
C LEU A 149 16.47 13.60 -7.96
N GLY A 150 16.00 13.06 -9.09
CA GLY A 150 16.82 12.82 -10.28
C GLY A 150 17.32 14.10 -10.93
N ARG A 151 16.46 15.13 -11.07
CA ARG A 151 16.85 16.43 -11.66
C ARG A 151 17.85 17.18 -10.79
N THR A 152 17.72 17.09 -9.47
CA THR A 152 18.61 17.77 -8.51
C THR A 152 19.97 17.07 -8.39
N SER A 153 19.97 15.74 -8.31
CA SER A 153 21.20 14.95 -8.12
C SER A 153 21.92 14.59 -9.44
N ARG A 154 21.21 14.61 -10.57
CA ARG A 154 21.63 14.03 -11.86
C ARG A 154 21.93 12.54 -11.80
N LEU A 155 21.35 11.83 -10.84
CA LEU A 155 21.47 10.39 -10.67
C LEU A 155 20.14 9.70 -11.02
N SER A 156 20.20 8.41 -11.35
CA SER A 156 19.00 7.58 -11.42
C SER A 156 18.39 7.37 -10.02
N TYR A 157 17.11 7.02 -9.95
CA TYR A 157 16.45 6.71 -8.69
C TYR A 157 17.16 5.57 -7.93
N GLU A 158 17.51 4.48 -8.61
CA GLU A 158 18.32 3.38 -8.04
C GLU A 158 19.68 3.85 -7.51
N ALA A 159 20.35 4.76 -8.21
CA ALA A 159 21.63 5.30 -7.75
C ALA A 159 21.45 6.18 -6.50
N CYS A 160 20.36 6.95 -6.42
CA CYS A 160 20.02 7.70 -5.21
C CYS A 160 19.70 6.75 -4.05
N LEU A 161 18.84 5.74 -4.25
CA LEU A 161 18.50 4.75 -3.24
C LEU A 161 19.75 4.08 -2.67
N ARG A 162 20.65 3.63 -3.57
CA ARG A 162 21.91 3.00 -3.17
C ARG A 162 22.84 3.94 -2.42
N ASN A 163 23.04 5.17 -2.91
CA ASN A 163 24.01 6.08 -2.33
C ASN A 163 23.51 6.72 -1.01
N ASN A 164 22.22 6.99 -0.92
CA ASN A 164 21.64 7.79 0.15
C ASN A 164 21.06 6.92 1.28
N ILE A 165 20.66 5.68 1.00
CA ILE A 165 19.98 4.81 1.96
C ILE A 165 20.68 3.46 2.08
N ALA A 166 20.75 2.69 0.99
CA ALA A 166 21.18 1.29 1.06
C ALA A 166 22.66 1.15 1.46
N GLY A 167 23.54 1.97 0.89
CA GLY A 167 24.96 2.01 1.25
C GLY A 167 25.20 2.38 2.71
N PRO A 168 24.70 3.54 3.19
CA PRO A 168 24.85 3.98 4.58
C PRO A 168 24.33 2.98 5.61
N LEU A 169 23.20 2.31 5.35
CA LEU A 169 22.60 1.34 6.27
C LEU A 169 23.02 -0.11 6.00
N GLY A 170 23.89 -0.36 5.01
CA GLY A 170 24.33 -1.70 4.63
C GLY A 170 23.20 -2.61 4.13
N LEU A 171 22.19 -2.06 3.46
CA LEU A 171 21.10 -2.80 2.82
C LEU A 171 21.62 -3.36 1.48
N ARG A 172 21.83 -4.67 1.41
CA ARG A 172 22.41 -5.37 0.25
C ARG A 172 21.35 -5.87 -0.72
N HIS A 173 20.11 -6.00 -0.26
CA HIS A 173 19.00 -6.60 -0.98
C HIS A 173 17.93 -5.57 -1.39
N THR A 174 18.02 -4.34 -0.89
CA THR A 174 17.12 -3.23 -1.21
C THR A 174 17.48 -2.59 -2.55
N THR A 175 16.63 -2.70 -3.56
CA THR A 175 16.89 -2.23 -4.94
C THR A 175 15.60 -2.04 -5.74
N THR A 176 15.63 -1.23 -6.80
CA THR A 176 14.58 -1.20 -7.85
C THR A 176 14.92 -2.09 -9.06
N ARG A 177 16.04 -2.81 -9.01
CA ARG A 177 16.53 -3.68 -10.10
C ARG A 177 16.83 -5.09 -9.56
N PRO A 178 15.83 -5.78 -9.00
CA PRO A 178 16.03 -7.11 -8.44
C PRO A 178 16.45 -8.13 -9.50
N ASP A 179 17.20 -9.14 -9.07
CA ASP A 179 17.36 -10.36 -9.85
C ASP A 179 16.04 -11.16 -9.82
N PRO A 180 15.42 -11.49 -10.96
CA PRO A 180 14.18 -12.28 -11.01
C PRO A 180 14.22 -13.60 -10.24
N GLU A 181 15.39 -14.22 -10.09
CA GLU A 181 15.55 -15.47 -9.34
C GLU A 181 15.42 -15.28 -7.81
N GLN A 182 15.62 -14.05 -7.33
CA GLN A 182 15.54 -13.70 -5.91
C GLN A 182 14.16 -13.21 -5.47
N ILE A 183 13.27 -12.91 -6.42
CA ILE A 183 11.95 -12.32 -6.15
C ILE A 183 10.96 -13.39 -5.70
N ALA A 184 10.20 -13.07 -4.65
CA ALA A 184 8.93 -13.72 -4.35
C ALA A 184 7.90 -13.28 -5.39
N VAL A 185 7.55 -14.13 -6.34
CA VAL A 185 6.60 -13.84 -7.43
C VAL A 185 5.21 -13.70 -6.86
N GLY A 186 4.54 -12.59 -7.19
CA GLY A 186 3.18 -12.29 -6.76
C GLY A 186 2.14 -13.23 -7.35
N LYS A 187 1.20 -13.64 -6.49
CA LYS A 187 0.14 -14.60 -6.82
C LYS A 187 -1.22 -13.98 -6.55
N LEU A 188 -2.11 -14.01 -7.55
CA LEU A 188 -3.51 -13.66 -7.36
C LEU A 188 -4.32 -14.88 -6.95
N TYR A 189 -5.39 -14.68 -6.20
CA TYR A 189 -6.26 -15.76 -5.78
C TYR A 189 -7.54 -15.76 -6.62
N ASP A 190 -7.76 -16.84 -7.38
CA ASP A 190 -9.05 -17.09 -8.00
C ASP A 190 -10.00 -17.62 -6.93
N TYR A 191 -10.91 -16.76 -6.49
CA TYR A 191 -11.87 -17.10 -5.43
C TYR A 191 -12.87 -18.18 -5.84
N ARG A 192 -13.18 -18.31 -7.14
CA ARG A 192 -14.13 -19.31 -7.66
C ARG A 192 -13.48 -20.68 -7.73
N GLU A 193 -12.30 -20.75 -8.33
CA GLU A 193 -11.54 -21.99 -8.49
C GLU A 193 -10.72 -22.36 -7.24
N ARG A 194 -10.66 -21.46 -6.25
CA ARG A 194 -9.93 -21.62 -4.98
C ARG A 194 -8.46 -21.97 -5.18
N GLN A 195 -7.82 -21.32 -6.15
CA GLN A 195 -6.43 -21.57 -6.51
C GLN A 195 -5.69 -20.28 -6.83
N PHE A 196 -4.37 -20.30 -6.64
CA PHE A 196 -3.52 -19.18 -7.05
C PHE A 196 -3.28 -19.17 -8.55
N THR A 197 -3.22 -17.98 -9.12
CA THR A 197 -2.87 -17.72 -10.51
C THR A 197 -1.71 -16.72 -10.58
N PRO A 198 -0.88 -16.75 -11.64
CA PRO A 198 0.18 -15.76 -11.80
C PRO A 198 -0.40 -14.35 -11.92
N VAL A 199 0.22 -13.38 -11.24
CA VAL A 199 -0.16 -11.95 -11.37
C VAL A 199 -0.13 -11.47 -12.83
N THR A 200 0.72 -12.05 -13.66
CA THR A 200 0.82 -11.72 -15.10
C THR A 200 -0.43 -12.06 -15.90
N LYS A 201 -1.42 -12.76 -15.33
CA LYS A 201 -2.73 -12.97 -15.97
C LYS A 201 -3.70 -11.82 -15.74
N ASP A 202 -3.43 -10.95 -14.76
CA ASP A 202 -4.29 -9.84 -14.39
C ASP A 202 -4.32 -8.73 -15.46
N PRO A 203 -5.51 -8.32 -15.93
CA PRO A 203 -5.62 -7.25 -16.91
C PRO A 203 -5.06 -5.91 -16.42
N LEU A 204 -5.30 -5.54 -15.15
CA LEU A 204 -4.81 -4.28 -14.58
C LEU A 204 -3.28 -4.30 -14.48
N PHE A 205 -2.70 -5.39 -13.98
CA PHE A 205 -1.25 -5.58 -13.96
C PHE A 205 -0.65 -5.41 -15.36
N LYS A 206 -1.20 -6.10 -16.38
CA LYS A 206 -0.70 -5.99 -17.76
C LYS A 206 -0.79 -4.56 -18.30
N GLN A 207 -1.88 -3.86 -18.01
CA GLN A 207 -2.08 -2.48 -18.47
C GLN A 207 -1.06 -1.55 -17.84
N ILE A 208 -0.95 -1.58 -16.51
CA ILE A 208 -0.09 -0.67 -15.75
C ILE A 208 1.39 -0.98 -15.99
N ASP A 209 1.79 -2.25 -15.99
CA ASP A 209 3.17 -2.69 -16.26
C ASP A 209 3.62 -2.27 -17.67
N ARG A 210 2.73 -2.41 -18.67
CA ARG A 210 3.00 -1.97 -20.05
C ARG A 210 3.15 -0.45 -20.17
N LEU A 211 2.34 0.32 -19.43
CA LEU A 211 2.31 1.78 -19.58
C LEU A 211 3.45 2.48 -18.83
N TYR A 212 3.83 1.97 -17.66
CA TYR A 212 4.71 2.70 -16.75
C TYR A 212 6.04 2.01 -16.47
N GLY A 213 6.10 0.67 -16.46
CA GLY A 213 7.30 -0.19 -16.42
C GLY A 213 8.29 0.00 -15.26
N HIS A 214 8.29 1.16 -14.58
CA HIS A 214 9.17 1.58 -13.51
C HIS A 214 8.44 2.55 -12.56
N TYR A 215 8.09 2.06 -11.37
CA TYR A 215 7.38 2.80 -10.31
C TYR A 215 8.37 3.57 -9.43
N ASP A 216 9.22 4.38 -10.05
CA ASP A 216 10.22 5.16 -9.33
C ASP A 216 9.53 6.18 -8.42
N GLY A 217 9.78 6.08 -7.12
CA GLY A 217 9.32 7.02 -6.11
C GLY A 217 8.11 6.55 -5.31
N ASP A 218 7.16 5.87 -5.95
CA ASP A 218 5.87 5.54 -5.37
C ASP A 218 5.71 4.06 -5.01
N GLY A 219 6.35 3.13 -5.74
CA GLY A 219 6.10 1.69 -5.57
C GLY A 219 7.27 0.73 -5.86
N GLY A 220 8.32 1.17 -6.54
CA GLY A 220 9.23 0.30 -7.30
C GLY A 220 10.33 -0.43 -6.53
N ILE A 221 10.38 -0.34 -5.20
CA ILE A 221 11.45 -0.98 -4.41
C ILE A 221 11.11 -2.46 -4.14
N TYR A 222 12.15 -3.28 -4.19
CA TYR A 222 12.18 -4.63 -3.66
C TYR A 222 13.12 -4.68 -2.47
N ALA A 223 12.73 -5.38 -1.40
CA ALA A 223 13.54 -5.52 -0.19
C ALA A 223 13.19 -6.81 0.58
N THR A 224 14.02 -7.14 1.57
CA THR A 224 13.71 -8.19 2.57
C THR A 224 13.06 -7.55 3.80
N ALA A 225 12.32 -8.34 4.58
CA ALA A 225 11.68 -7.84 5.82
C ALA A 225 12.70 -7.25 6.81
N ALA A 226 13.86 -7.89 6.98
CA ALA A 226 14.93 -7.38 7.84
C ALA A 226 15.54 -6.06 7.32
N GLU A 227 15.63 -5.83 6.01
CA GLU A 227 16.17 -4.57 5.48
C GLU A 227 15.16 -3.42 5.53
N VAL A 228 13.86 -3.70 5.38
CA VAL A 228 12.81 -2.72 5.69
C VAL A 228 12.90 -2.31 7.16
N ALA A 229 13.05 -3.28 8.06
CA ALA A 229 13.21 -2.99 9.48
C ALA A 229 14.47 -2.16 9.78
N ARG A 230 15.60 -2.50 9.16
CA ARG A 230 16.85 -1.74 9.30
C ARG A 230 16.73 -0.31 8.76
N PHE A 231 16.00 -0.12 7.66
CA PHE A 231 15.66 1.21 7.15
C PHE A 231 14.87 2.03 8.19
N MET A 232 13.79 1.48 8.74
CA MET A 232 12.97 2.15 9.76
C MET A 232 13.82 2.55 10.98
N GLN A 233 14.62 1.61 11.49
CA GLN A 233 15.51 1.84 12.63
C GLN A 233 16.57 2.93 12.35
N GLY A 234 17.25 2.88 11.19
CA GLY A 234 18.26 3.86 10.82
C GLY A 234 17.68 5.25 10.59
N PHE A 235 16.48 5.33 10.00
CA PHE A 235 15.74 6.57 9.87
C PHE A 235 15.44 7.19 11.25
N LEU A 236 14.89 6.41 12.18
CA LEU A 236 14.53 6.90 13.52
C LEU A 236 15.72 7.36 14.35
N ARG A 237 16.87 6.68 14.21
CA ARG A 237 18.12 7.06 14.87
C ARG A 237 18.79 8.27 14.24
N GLY A 238 18.20 8.88 13.22
CA GLY A 238 18.76 10.05 12.55
C GLY A 238 20.05 9.74 11.76
N GLU A 239 20.25 8.48 11.37
CA GLU A 239 21.44 8.07 10.59
C GLU A 239 21.39 8.58 9.15
N LEU A 240 20.18 8.87 8.65
CA LEU A 240 19.91 9.29 7.29
C LEU A 240 19.61 10.79 7.17
N VAL A 241 18.89 11.34 8.15
CA VAL A 241 18.39 12.73 8.19
C VAL A 241 18.42 13.21 9.64
N SER A 242 18.54 14.52 9.86
CA SER A 242 18.52 15.09 11.21
C SER A 242 17.28 14.68 12.02
N HIS A 243 17.44 14.50 13.34
CA HIS A 243 16.34 14.14 14.24
C HIS A 243 15.14 15.10 14.18
N GLU A 244 15.38 16.39 13.87
CA GLU A 244 14.32 17.36 13.64
C GLU A 244 13.45 16.96 12.45
N LEU A 245 14.07 16.62 11.31
CA LEU A 245 13.34 16.18 10.12
C LEU A 245 12.72 14.79 10.30
N VAL A 246 13.35 13.88 11.05
CA VAL A 246 12.72 12.62 11.46
C VAL A 246 11.42 12.91 12.20
N SER A 247 11.48 13.73 13.25
CA SER A 247 10.32 14.09 14.07
C SER A 247 9.21 14.72 13.24
N ARG A 248 9.56 15.65 12.33
CA ARG A 248 8.59 16.24 11.40
C ARG A 248 7.97 15.21 10.45
N ALA A 249 8.77 14.30 9.90
CA ALA A 249 8.31 13.30 8.95
C ALA A 249 7.32 12.31 9.56
N ILE A 250 7.53 11.94 10.82
CA ILE A 250 6.63 11.04 11.56
C ILE A 250 5.57 11.80 12.37
N THR A 251 5.36 13.10 12.15
CA THR A 251 4.25 13.85 12.77
C THR A 251 3.16 14.06 11.74
N ALA A 252 1.89 13.86 12.13
CA ALA A 252 0.76 14.11 11.24
C ALA A 252 0.75 15.58 10.81
N SER A 253 0.78 15.82 9.50
CA SER A 253 0.79 17.17 8.95
C SER A 253 -0.61 17.78 9.04
N PRO A 254 -0.76 19.07 9.41
CA PRO A 254 -2.04 19.78 9.28
C PRO A 254 -2.61 19.75 7.85
N LEU A 255 -1.73 19.67 6.84
CA LEU A 255 -2.11 19.52 5.43
C LEU A 255 -2.73 18.16 5.13
N SER A 256 -2.54 17.16 6.00
CA SER A 256 -3.21 15.87 5.87
C SER A 256 -4.66 15.90 6.34
N ARG A 257 -5.22 17.05 6.75
CA ARG A 257 -6.65 17.26 7.07
C ARG A 257 -7.24 16.22 8.04
N GLY A 258 -6.43 15.70 8.95
CA GLY A 258 -6.87 14.68 9.93
C GLY A 258 -6.75 13.23 9.47
N HIS A 259 -6.31 12.97 8.23
CA HIS A 259 -6.08 11.62 7.69
C HIS A 259 -4.82 10.92 8.22
N GLY A 260 -4.15 11.50 9.23
CA GLY A 260 -2.99 10.87 9.88
C GLY A 260 -1.83 10.59 8.91
N TYR A 261 -1.32 11.60 8.20
CA TYR A 261 -0.20 11.41 7.26
C TYR A 261 0.90 12.46 7.48
N GLY A 262 2.15 11.98 7.53
CA GLY A 262 3.36 12.79 7.64
C GLY A 262 4.10 12.93 6.31
N TYR A 263 5.43 12.89 6.32
CA TYR A 263 6.24 12.88 5.10
C TYR A 263 6.58 11.45 4.69
N GLY A 264 5.65 10.80 3.99
CA GLY A 264 5.79 9.42 3.52
C GLY A 264 5.48 8.36 4.57
N PHE A 265 4.90 8.77 5.69
CA PHE A 265 4.49 7.90 6.80
C PHE A 265 3.01 8.09 7.12
N ILE A 266 2.31 6.97 7.31
CA ILE A 266 1.00 6.90 7.95
C ILE A 266 1.22 7.00 9.46
N ILE A 267 0.44 7.86 10.10
CA ILE A 267 0.51 8.19 11.52
C ILE A 267 -0.76 7.68 12.18
N GLN A 268 -0.58 6.80 13.16
CA GLN A 268 -1.65 6.23 13.98
C GLN A 268 -1.47 6.68 15.42
N GLU A 269 -2.43 6.33 16.28
CA GLU A 269 -2.41 6.72 17.69
C GLU A 269 -1.16 6.19 18.41
N GLU A 270 -0.82 4.91 18.22
CA GLU A 270 0.26 4.24 18.96
C GLU A 270 1.51 3.95 18.12
N ALA A 271 1.43 4.15 16.80
CA ALA A 271 2.47 3.78 15.86
C ALA A 271 2.52 4.69 14.64
N PHE A 272 3.62 4.59 13.89
CA PHE A 272 3.77 5.19 12.57
C PHE A 272 4.44 4.18 11.64
N GLY A 273 4.31 4.39 10.33
CA GLY A 273 4.85 3.47 9.36
C GLY A 273 4.26 3.68 7.97
N HIS A 274 4.05 2.61 7.22
CA HIS A 274 3.31 2.66 5.97
C HIS A 274 2.80 1.26 5.59
N SER A 275 1.83 1.20 4.68
CA SER A 275 1.39 -0.03 4.01
C SER A 275 1.70 0.01 2.50
N GLY A 276 1.64 -1.12 1.83
CA GLY A 276 1.93 -1.23 0.41
C GLY A 276 1.15 -2.37 -0.21
N GLY A 277 0.36 -2.07 -1.22
CA GLY A 277 -0.39 -3.05 -1.99
C GLY A 277 -0.01 -2.99 -3.46
N TRP A 278 0.12 -4.16 -4.08
CA TRP A 278 0.18 -4.34 -5.53
C TRP A 278 -0.51 -5.67 -5.86
N PRO A 279 -1.05 -5.89 -7.08
CA PRO A 279 -1.64 -7.19 -7.41
C PRO A 279 -0.72 -8.37 -7.03
N GLY A 280 -1.18 -9.21 -6.10
CA GLY A 280 -0.42 -10.36 -5.59
C GLY A 280 0.72 -10.03 -4.62
N TYR A 281 0.79 -8.81 -4.08
CA TYR A 281 1.77 -8.41 -3.07
C TYR A 281 1.11 -7.55 -1.99
N SER A 282 1.52 -7.74 -0.76
CA SER A 282 1.22 -6.81 0.33
C SER A 282 2.41 -6.66 1.26
N ALA A 283 2.57 -5.45 1.79
CA ALA A 283 3.69 -5.05 2.62
C ALA A 283 3.22 -4.07 3.70
N HIS A 284 3.65 -4.30 4.94
CA HIS A 284 3.39 -3.44 6.08
C HIS A 284 4.67 -3.24 6.87
N ALA A 285 4.90 -2.02 7.33
CA ALA A 285 5.95 -1.71 8.30
C ALA A 285 5.39 -0.74 9.32
N LEU A 286 5.32 -1.13 10.58
CA LEU A 286 4.78 -0.32 11.68
C LEU A 286 5.77 -0.30 12.84
N CYS A 287 6.04 0.89 13.36
CA CYS A 287 6.89 1.10 14.52
C CYS A 287 6.13 1.88 15.60
N SER A 288 6.24 1.41 16.84
CA SER A 288 5.77 2.14 18.02
C SER A 288 6.48 3.49 18.17
N TRP A 289 5.82 4.46 18.81
CA TRP A 289 6.43 5.77 19.09
C TRP A 289 7.71 5.72 19.93
N SER A 290 7.88 4.69 20.78
CA SER A 290 9.13 4.51 21.53
C SER A 290 10.27 3.97 20.68
N GLY A 291 9.96 3.38 19.51
CA GLY A 291 10.93 2.67 18.67
C GLY A 291 11.28 1.27 19.18
N ASP A 292 10.65 0.82 20.27
CA ASP A 292 10.95 -0.47 20.91
C ASP A 292 10.32 -1.64 20.16
N ASP A 293 9.13 -1.40 19.60
CA ASP A 293 8.36 -2.38 18.84
C ASP A 293 8.34 -1.99 17.36
N LEU A 294 8.68 -2.95 16.50
CA LEU A 294 8.71 -2.80 15.05
C LEU A 294 8.27 -4.11 14.39
N THR A 295 7.21 -4.04 13.60
CA THR A 295 6.66 -5.15 12.83
C THR A 295 6.82 -4.85 11.34
N VAL A 296 7.39 -5.79 10.59
CA VAL A 296 7.32 -5.79 9.13
C VAL A 296 6.65 -7.08 8.69
N LEU A 297 5.62 -7.00 7.85
CA LEU A 297 4.94 -8.14 7.25
C LEU A 297 4.96 -7.97 5.73
N LEU A 298 5.54 -8.95 5.02
CA LEU A 298 5.61 -8.96 3.55
C LEU A 298 5.01 -10.28 3.04
N THR A 299 4.11 -10.21 2.07
CA THR A 299 3.52 -11.38 1.40
C THR A 299 3.49 -11.19 -0.12
N ASN A 300 3.64 -12.30 -0.85
CA ASN A 300 3.54 -12.39 -2.30
C ASN A 300 2.25 -13.15 -2.73
N GLU A 301 1.21 -13.05 -1.92
CA GLU A 301 -0.10 -13.64 -2.18
C GLU A 301 -1.19 -12.58 -1.97
N GLU A 302 -2.19 -12.60 -2.85
CA GLU A 302 -3.43 -11.91 -2.60
C GLU A 302 -4.16 -12.58 -1.42
N VAL A 303 -4.53 -11.75 -0.45
CA VAL A 303 -5.21 -12.14 0.79
C VAL A 303 -6.29 -11.12 1.12
N SER A 304 -7.27 -11.53 1.92
CA SER A 304 -8.27 -10.61 2.48
C SER A 304 -7.59 -9.52 3.34
N PRO A 305 -7.91 -8.23 3.13
CA PRO A 305 -7.41 -7.15 3.98
C PRO A 305 -7.77 -7.33 5.46
N ALA A 306 -8.95 -7.89 5.77
CA ALA A 306 -9.36 -8.13 7.15
C ALA A 306 -8.50 -9.19 7.85
N TYR A 307 -8.11 -10.26 7.13
CA TYR A 307 -7.17 -11.26 7.65
C TYR A 307 -5.81 -10.62 7.92
N GLU A 308 -5.32 -9.83 6.96
CA GLU A 308 -3.98 -9.25 7.03
C GLU A 308 -3.85 -8.21 8.14
N LEU A 309 -4.80 -7.28 8.27
CA LEU A 309 -4.77 -6.25 9.30
C LEU A 309 -4.88 -6.84 10.71
N GLN A 310 -5.73 -7.84 10.91
CA GLN A 310 -5.81 -8.51 12.22
C GLN A 310 -4.58 -9.38 12.51
N LEU A 311 -3.95 -9.95 11.49
CA LEU A 311 -2.67 -10.63 11.66
C LEU A 311 -1.56 -9.64 12.03
N LEU A 312 -1.51 -8.48 11.38
CA LEU A 312 -0.56 -7.41 11.67
C LEU A 312 -0.73 -6.88 13.10
N ASP A 313 -1.96 -6.64 13.53
CA ASP A 313 -2.29 -6.26 14.91
C ASP A 313 -1.82 -7.31 15.93
N LEU A 314 -2.15 -8.57 15.67
CA LEU A 314 -1.76 -9.69 16.53
C LEU A 314 -0.23 -9.81 16.65
N LEU A 315 0.49 -9.64 15.54
CA LEU A 315 1.95 -9.67 15.50
C LEU A 315 2.58 -8.48 16.22
N SER A 316 2.01 -7.28 16.06
CA SER A 316 2.53 -6.05 16.69
C SER A 316 2.37 -6.07 18.20
N HIS A 317 1.35 -6.76 18.71
CA HIS A 317 1.13 -6.94 20.15
C HIS A 317 1.65 -8.28 20.70
N SER A 318 2.45 -9.00 19.92
CA SER A 318 2.88 -10.37 20.23
C SER A 318 3.51 -10.53 21.62
N ALA A 319 4.45 -9.67 22.02
CA ALA A 319 5.10 -9.82 23.33
C ALA A 319 4.23 -9.41 24.52
N ALA A 320 3.15 -8.67 24.30
CA ALA A 320 2.20 -8.28 25.35
C ALA A 320 1.19 -9.39 25.67
N VAL A 321 1.14 -10.44 24.86
CA VAL A 321 0.09 -11.47 24.89
C VAL A 321 0.69 -12.82 25.29
N PRO A 322 0.10 -13.57 26.26
CA PRO A 322 0.53 -14.94 26.55
C PRO A 322 0.41 -15.87 25.33
N GLN A 323 1.29 -16.87 25.20
CA GLN A 323 1.31 -17.78 24.04
C GLN A 323 -0.06 -18.43 23.74
N GLU A 324 -0.78 -18.92 24.76
CA GLU A 324 -2.10 -19.55 24.60
C GLU A 324 -3.16 -18.54 24.11
N GLU A 325 -3.07 -17.29 24.57
CA GLU A 325 -3.93 -16.21 24.11
C GLU A 325 -3.61 -15.86 22.64
N PHE A 326 -2.33 -15.80 22.27
CA PHE A 326 -1.90 -15.55 20.89
C PHE A 326 -2.40 -16.66 19.95
N GLU A 327 -2.24 -17.93 20.32
CA GLU A 327 -2.73 -19.08 19.57
C GLU A 327 -4.25 -19.03 19.39
N ARG A 328 -4.98 -18.68 20.44
CA ARG A 328 -6.44 -18.53 20.38
C ARG A 328 -6.88 -17.39 19.47
N ARG A 329 -6.20 -16.23 19.54
CA ARG A 329 -6.46 -15.08 18.65
C ARG A 329 -6.12 -15.40 17.21
N ALA A 330 -4.97 -16.05 16.97
CA ALA A 330 -4.57 -16.51 15.64
C ALA A 330 -5.63 -17.43 15.04
N ALA A 331 -6.14 -18.41 15.81
CA ALA A 331 -7.20 -19.31 15.35
C ALA A 331 -8.54 -18.61 15.09
N GLY A 332 -8.76 -17.42 15.64
CA GLY A 332 -9.97 -16.61 15.47
C GLY A 332 -9.87 -15.53 14.38
N LEU A 333 -8.74 -15.44 13.65
CA LEU A 333 -8.60 -14.46 12.58
C LEU A 333 -9.62 -14.71 11.45
N PRO A 334 -10.04 -13.65 10.72
CA PRO A 334 -10.83 -13.80 9.51
C PRO A 334 -10.18 -14.76 8.51
N PRO A 335 -10.96 -15.41 7.65
CA PRO A 335 -10.41 -16.29 6.64
C PRO A 335 -9.44 -15.52 5.73
N LYS A 336 -8.25 -16.10 5.51
CA LYS A 336 -7.25 -15.58 4.55
C LYS A 336 -7.85 -15.35 3.17
N HIS A 337 -8.74 -16.25 2.75
CA HIS A 337 -9.53 -16.16 1.52
C HIS A 337 -11.00 -16.41 1.86
N PRO A 338 -11.86 -15.37 1.88
CA PRO A 338 -13.30 -15.52 2.07
C PRO A 338 -13.91 -16.48 1.06
N GLU A 339 -14.93 -17.24 1.49
CA GLU A 339 -15.69 -18.08 0.57
C GLU A 339 -16.61 -17.19 -0.29
N VAL A 340 -16.59 -17.43 -1.60
CA VAL A 340 -17.49 -16.75 -2.55
C VAL A 340 -18.54 -17.73 -3.03
N LEU A 341 -19.77 -17.25 -3.18
CA LEU A 341 -20.88 -18.04 -3.67
C LEU A 341 -20.78 -18.20 -5.19
N SER A 342 -20.96 -19.44 -5.66
CA SER A 342 -21.14 -19.70 -7.09
C SER A 342 -22.45 -19.11 -7.57
N VAL A 343 -22.41 -18.48 -8.74
CA VAL A 343 -23.52 -17.74 -9.36
C VAL A 343 -23.99 -18.46 -10.61
N ALA A 344 -24.00 -19.79 -10.58
CA ALA A 344 -24.47 -20.62 -11.69
C ALA A 344 -25.95 -20.29 -12.01
N GLY A 345 -26.18 -19.60 -13.14
CA GLY A 345 -27.51 -19.18 -13.60
C GLY A 345 -27.86 -17.69 -13.39
N ALA A 346 -26.93 -16.86 -12.93
CA ALA A 346 -27.20 -15.52 -12.38
C ALA A 346 -27.23 -14.35 -13.36
N ALA A 347 -27.24 -14.56 -14.68
CA ALA A 347 -27.29 -13.44 -15.63
C ALA A 347 -28.47 -12.48 -15.34
N GLU A 348 -29.62 -13.03 -14.91
CA GLU A 348 -30.78 -12.22 -14.50
C GLU A 348 -30.57 -11.48 -13.16
N GLU A 349 -29.91 -12.09 -12.17
CA GLU A 349 -29.64 -11.45 -10.86
C GLU A 349 -28.65 -10.28 -10.98
N TRP A 350 -27.70 -10.38 -11.91
CA TRP A 350 -26.72 -9.33 -12.15
C TRP A 350 -27.33 -8.12 -12.86
N ASN A 351 -28.20 -8.33 -13.86
CA ASN A 351 -28.76 -7.24 -14.67
C ASN A 351 -29.49 -6.18 -13.82
N ASP A 352 -30.11 -6.59 -12.71
CA ASP A 352 -30.77 -5.66 -11.79
C ASP A 352 -29.79 -4.82 -10.95
N LEU A 353 -28.54 -5.29 -10.81
CA LEU A 353 -27.46 -4.60 -10.09
C LEU A 353 -26.67 -3.63 -10.97
N GLU A 354 -26.72 -3.76 -12.30
CA GLU A 354 -26.02 -2.85 -13.19
C GLU A 354 -26.61 -1.44 -13.09
N GLY A 355 -25.75 -0.44 -12.94
CA GLY A 355 -26.15 0.95 -12.90
C GLY A 355 -25.26 1.83 -12.03
N THR A 356 -25.63 3.10 -11.95
CA THR A 356 -24.96 4.07 -11.09
C THR A 356 -25.76 4.23 -9.81
N TYR A 357 -25.07 4.27 -8.69
CA TYR A 357 -25.61 4.41 -7.35
C TYR A 357 -25.01 5.64 -6.67
N ARG A 358 -25.71 6.13 -5.65
CA ARG A 358 -25.26 7.29 -4.87
C ARG A 358 -25.37 7.00 -3.38
N LEU A 359 -24.27 7.21 -2.67
CA LEU A 359 -24.18 7.13 -1.22
C LEU A 359 -24.90 8.32 -0.57
N ALA A 360 -25.48 8.07 0.59
CA ALA A 360 -26.04 9.09 1.47
C ALA A 360 -24.97 9.67 2.42
N ASP A 361 -23.78 9.92 1.89
CA ASP A 361 -22.68 10.59 2.58
C ASP A 361 -22.70 12.10 2.31
N GLU A 362 -21.81 12.83 2.98
CA GLU A 362 -21.70 14.29 2.86
C GLU A 362 -21.28 14.75 1.45
N HIS A 363 -20.58 13.89 0.71
CA HIS A 363 -20.06 14.16 -0.63
C HIS A 363 -20.99 13.69 -1.75
N GLN A 364 -22.08 12.97 -1.43
CA GLN A 364 -22.97 12.34 -2.41
C GLN A 364 -22.19 11.46 -3.40
N THR A 365 -21.22 10.71 -2.88
CA THR A 365 -20.31 9.88 -3.66
C THR A 365 -21.09 8.91 -4.53
N SER A 366 -20.73 8.84 -5.80
CA SER A 366 -21.37 7.95 -6.76
C SER A 366 -20.44 6.78 -7.09
N PHE A 367 -21.01 5.59 -7.26
CA PHE A 367 -20.29 4.41 -7.74
C PHE A 367 -21.11 3.72 -8.82
N THR A 368 -20.44 3.02 -9.72
CA THR A 368 -21.08 2.33 -10.83
C THR A 368 -20.78 0.84 -10.72
N ILE A 369 -21.82 0.01 -10.77
CA ILE A 369 -21.68 -1.43 -10.94
C ILE A 369 -21.86 -1.72 -12.42
N GLN A 370 -20.87 -2.40 -13.02
CA GLN A 370 -20.89 -2.86 -14.41
C GLN A 370 -20.72 -4.37 -14.46
N ILE A 371 -21.40 -5.03 -15.39
CA ILE A 371 -21.25 -6.47 -15.60
C ILE A 371 -20.41 -6.69 -16.84
N ASP A 372 -19.23 -7.28 -16.66
CA ASP A 372 -18.41 -7.67 -17.79
C ASP A 372 -18.96 -8.97 -18.41
N ILE A 373 -19.42 -8.87 -19.65
CA ILE A 373 -20.04 -9.96 -20.42
C ILE A 373 -19.03 -11.08 -20.69
N GLU A 374 -17.73 -10.79 -20.73
CA GLU A 374 -16.69 -11.79 -21.00
C GLU A 374 -16.30 -12.60 -19.75
N SER A 375 -16.37 -11.99 -18.55
CA SER A 375 -15.95 -12.63 -17.30
C SER A 375 -17.11 -13.05 -16.37
N ILE A 376 -18.35 -12.68 -16.70
CA ILE A 376 -19.58 -12.90 -15.89
C ILE A 376 -19.30 -12.55 -14.43
N SER A 377 -18.57 -11.46 -14.21
CA SER A 377 -18.20 -10.98 -12.88
C SER A 377 -18.52 -9.50 -12.85
N PRO A 378 -19.38 -9.03 -11.92
CA PRO A 378 -19.57 -7.60 -11.74
C PRO A 378 -18.25 -6.93 -11.32
N THR A 379 -18.13 -5.67 -11.70
CA THR A 379 -17.13 -4.76 -11.18
C THR A 379 -17.82 -3.55 -10.58
N VAL A 380 -17.17 -2.92 -9.61
CA VAL A 380 -17.58 -1.65 -9.04
C VAL A 380 -16.48 -0.63 -9.30
N SER A 381 -16.85 0.57 -9.76
CA SER A 381 -15.93 1.68 -9.97
C SER A 381 -16.44 2.94 -9.29
N PHE A 382 -15.50 3.78 -8.90
CA PHE A 382 -15.73 5.16 -8.47
C PHE A 382 -15.11 6.08 -9.54
N PRO A 383 -15.59 7.34 -9.71
CA PRO A 383 -15.18 8.23 -10.79
C PRO A 383 -13.67 8.36 -11.03
N ASP A 384 -12.86 8.19 -9.99
CA ASP A 384 -11.40 8.37 -10.02
C ASP A 384 -10.61 7.13 -9.56
N GLN A 385 -11.25 5.95 -9.54
CA GLN A 385 -10.62 4.71 -9.11
C GLN A 385 -10.72 3.63 -10.18
N LEU A 386 -9.72 2.75 -10.21
CA LEU A 386 -9.78 1.53 -11.02
C LEU A 386 -10.97 0.67 -10.56
N ALA A 387 -11.66 0.06 -11.52
CA ALA A 387 -12.74 -0.84 -11.22
C ALA A 387 -12.23 -2.05 -10.41
N ALA A 388 -12.93 -2.38 -9.32
CA ALA A 388 -12.65 -3.53 -8.47
C ALA A 388 -13.65 -4.65 -8.75
N GLY A 389 -13.21 -5.89 -8.64
CA GLY A 389 -14.10 -7.05 -8.76
C GLY A 389 -15.09 -7.09 -7.60
N LEU A 390 -16.36 -7.41 -7.90
CA LEU A 390 -17.40 -7.52 -6.89
C LEU A 390 -17.77 -9.01 -6.69
N LEU A 391 -17.53 -9.54 -5.50
CA LEU A 391 -17.60 -10.97 -5.21
C LEU A 391 -18.77 -11.26 -4.27
N LYS A 392 -19.71 -12.12 -4.70
CA LYS A 392 -20.86 -12.50 -3.88
C LYS A 392 -20.40 -13.38 -2.72
N VAL A 393 -20.62 -12.94 -1.49
CA VAL A 393 -20.21 -13.67 -0.27
C VAL A 393 -21.41 -14.16 0.55
N GLU A 394 -22.56 -13.49 0.43
CA GLU A 394 -23.85 -13.93 0.98
C GLU A 394 -24.96 -13.68 -0.06
N PRO A 395 -26.21 -14.18 0.13
CA PRO A 395 -27.28 -14.05 -0.87
C PRO A 395 -27.53 -12.63 -1.39
N HIS A 396 -27.32 -11.60 -0.55
CA HIS A 396 -27.50 -10.20 -0.93
C HIS A 396 -26.29 -9.32 -0.59
N VAL A 397 -25.17 -9.92 -0.17
CA VAL A 397 -23.96 -9.19 0.24
C VAL A 397 -22.83 -9.50 -0.71
N TYR A 398 -22.23 -8.43 -1.22
CA TYR A 398 -21.13 -8.48 -2.14
C TYR A 398 -19.91 -7.83 -1.52
N TRP A 399 -18.80 -8.54 -1.47
CA TRP A 399 -17.52 -8.02 -1.07
C TRP A 399 -16.83 -7.32 -2.24
N ILE A 400 -16.31 -6.12 -2.00
CA ILE A 400 -15.46 -5.42 -2.97
C ILE A 400 -14.04 -5.97 -2.82
N ARG A 401 -13.57 -6.67 -3.85
CA ARG A 401 -12.29 -7.38 -3.85
C ARG A 401 -11.16 -6.43 -3.43
N ASN A 402 -10.30 -6.89 -2.53
CA ASN A 402 -9.14 -6.16 -1.99
C ASN A 402 -9.48 -4.92 -1.15
N THR A 403 -10.72 -4.76 -0.70
CA THR A 403 -11.09 -3.73 0.30
C THR A 403 -11.71 -4.36 1.54
N MET A 404 -11.99 -3.56 2.57
CA MET A 404 -12.83 -3.95 3.71
C MET A 404 -14.29 -3.50 3.52
N SER A 405 -14.71 -3.34 2.26
CA SER A 405 -16.00 -2.75 1.92
C SER A 405 -16.94 -3.80 1.33
N TYR A 406 -18.24 -3.65 1.61
CA TYR A 406 -19.29 -4.57 1.18
C TYR A 406 -20.50 -3.80 0.67
N ILE A 407 -21.27 -4.40 -0.22
CA ILE A 407 -22.54 -3.88 -0.72
C ILE A 407 -23.64 -4.87 -0.34
N ASP A 408 -24.52 -4.47 0.57
CA ASP A 408 -25.77 -5.18 0.86
C ASP A 408 -26.90 -4.58 0.02
N VAL A 409 -27.29 -5.30 -1.02
CA VAL A 409 -28.28 -4.83 -2.01
C VAL A 409 -29.72 -5.01 -1.52
N ALA A 410 -29.97 -5.88 -0.55
CA ALA A 410 -31.30 -6.05 0.04
C ALA A 410 -31.61 -4.90 1.02
N ARG A 411 -30.61 -4.46 1.79
CA ARG A 411 -30.72 -3.34 2.72
C ARG A 411 -30.41 -1.99 2.05
N MET A 412 -29.84 -1.99 0.85
CA MET A 412 -29.32 -0.81 0.15
C MET A 412 -28.28 -0.07 1.02
N ILE A 413 -27.34 -0.83 1.56
CA ILE A 413 -26.28 -0.35 2.46
C ILE A 413 -24.91 -0.68 1.87
N PHE A 414 -24.07 0.34 1.80
CA PHE A 414 -22.64 0.22 1.54
C PHE A 414 -21.94 0.18 2.90
N VAL A 415 -21.21 -0.88 3.19
CA VAL A 415 -20.41 -0.98 4.40
C VAL A 415 -18.99 -0.62 4.02
N ASP A 416 -18.42 0.40 4.65
CA ASP A 416 -17.01 0.77 4.47
C ASP A 416 -16.28 0.68 5.80
N GLU A 417 -15.35 -0.27 5.92
CA GLU A 417 -14.59 -0.50 7.16
C GLU A 417 -15.49 -0.67 8.40
N GLY A 418 -16.68 -1.25 8.21
CA GLY A 418 -17.68 -1.46 9.27
C GLY A 418 -18.68 -0.31 9.46
N ILE A 419 -18.52 0.80 8.73
CA ILE A 419 -19.47 1.92 8.73
C ILE A 419 -20.57 1.66 7.69
N GLU A 420 -21.82 1.59 8.11
CA GLU A 420 -22.97 1.44 7.22
C GLU A 420 -23.41 2.80 6.64
N VAL A 421 -23.36 2.92 5.31
CA VAL A 421 -23.78 4.10 4.54
C VAL A 421 -24.92 3.70 3.59
N PRO A 422 -26.15 4.23 3.77
CA PRO A 422 -27.25 3.95 2.85
C PRO A 422 -26.94 4.45 1.43
N PHE A 423 -27.45 3.78 0.41
CA PHE A 423 -27.33 4.22 -0.98
C PHE A 423 -28.64 4.08 -1.74
N ARG A 424 -28.72 4.72 -2.92
CA ARG A 424 -29.83 4.56 -3.85
C ARG A 424 -29.34 4.40 -5.28
N LYS A 425 -30.05 3.60 -6.07
CA LYS A 425 -29.83 3.52 -7.52
C LYS A 425 -30.27 4.83 -8.17
N MET A 426 -29.44 5.36 -9.05
CA MET A 426 -29.73 6.55 -9.85
C MET A 426 -30.58 6.16 -11.07
N PRO A 427 -31.44 7.07 -11.57
CA PRO A 427 -32.31 6.81 -12.71
C PRO A 427 -31.57 6.50 -14.02
#